data_AF-A0AAF0E6J8-F1
#
_entry.id   AF-A0AAF0E6J8-F1
#
_cell.length_a   1.000
_cell.length_b   1.000
_cell.length_c   1.000
_cell.angle_alpha   90.00
_cell.angle_beta   90.00
_cell.angle_gamma   90.00
#
_symmetry.space_group_name_H-M   'P 1'
#
loop_
_entity.id
_entity.type
_entity.pdbx_description
1 polymer ?
#
loop_
_entity_poly.entity_id
_entity_poly.type
_entity_poly.pdbx_seq_one_letter_code
_entity_poly.pdbx_strand_id
1 'polypeptide(L)'
;MAASCVAAALLSHGPLAPVSSASANHARMPPSMQLVLLEDTVAQSRATVLREMLLRATERSLTALLICFQHDPNVYYYQSTSNVHKRDYHFASAQYDGSSLVSIERDIRTTLDKSTYRMLISVAQKGPTMLFIDSLDAMFDATQCSVRDAYTFLPRILNLLPRYSRLIVGLDSDPSTPASRLAAALHSPQIWASHDPVHDALPGPPWSHATVWVRVHPPALLQHIHKTYGLLPPSSGPATHRAAYEDAGLADSHTAPTTDSAPDMRFWTVLHNCTRRGPLGLVDPPSSTGWWGATAHPQCLHSADLLDSDVRSSPPVVSWASLQGEARGSVFLEIHASLSNGKKLSELTLCAHDSAKRLRIKSLDTSEAVVPVSESQHSSMVQQLPFNLQETAQQRERRDQVPLPYAYQLQDAPHGASAWRGSTGQTSIFFEPEREDDEDDEDPDDDLDL
;
A
#
# COMPACT_ATOMS: atom_id res chain seq x y z
N MET A 1 18.97 -7.88 15.08
CA MET A 1 17.57 -7.66 15.50
C MET A 1 16.81 -7.05 14.34
N ALA A 2 15.86 -7.79 13.79
CA ALA A 2 15.49 -7.72 12.38
C ALA A 2 14.19 -6.94 12.11
N ALA A 3 14.06 -6.44 10.87
CA ALA A 3 12.90 -5.73 10.33
C ALA A 3 11.57 -6.38 10.73
N SER A 4 10.61 -5.60 11.25
CA SER A 4 9.24 -6.08 11.48
C SER A 4 8.48 -6.06 10.16
N CYS A 5 7.84 -7.16 9.79
CA CYS A 5 6.95 -7.22 8.62
C CYS A 5 5.77 -6.27 8.84
N VAL A 6 5.54 -5.36 7.89
CA VAL A 6 4.47 -4.36 7.96
C VAL A 6 3.12 -5.04 7.86
N ALA A 7 2.97 -6.05 6.99
CA ALA A 7 1.75 -6.84 6.86
C ALA A 7 1.38 -7.57 8.16
N ALA A 8 2.36 -8.13 8.86
CA ALA A 8 2.14 -8.78 10.16
C ALA A 8 1.68 -7.79 11.23
N ALA A 9 2.33 -6.63 11.32
CA ALA A 9 1.92 -5.56 12.23
C ALA A 9 0.54 -4.99 11.87
N LEU A 10 0.20 -4.93 10.58
CA LEU A 10 -1.12 -4.54 10.11
C LEU A 10 -2.18 -5.57 10.52
N LEU A 11 -2.08 -6.81 10.07
CA LEU A 11 -3.12 -7.83 10.31
C LEU A 11 -3.29 -8.13 11.80
N SER A 12 -2.19 -8.19 12.54
CA SER A 12 -2.22 -8.56 13.96
C SER A 12 -2.42 -7.37 14.90
N HIS A 13 -2.63 -6.14 14.42
CA HIS A 13 -2.72 -4.92 15.26
C HIS A 13 -1.46 -4.71 16.13
N GLY A 14 -0.31 -4.98 15.52
CA GLY A 14 1.00 -4.74 16.09
C GLY A 14 1.51 -3.31 15.82
N PRO A 15 2.57 -2.91 16.54
CA PRO A 15 3.23 -1.64 16.30
C PRO A 15 4.06 -1.65 15.02
N LEU A 16 4.03 -0.54 14.28
CA LEU A 16 4.93 -0.29 13.16
C LEU A 16 6.24 0.31 13.69
N ALA A 17 7.27 -0.52 13.84
CA ALA A 17 8.57 -0.07 14.33
C ALA A 17 9.57 0.02 13.17
N PRO A 18 10.06 1.21 12.77
CA PRO A 18 11.16 1.29 11.84
C PRO A 18 12.42 0.71 12.49
N VAL A 19 13.10 -0.19 11.80
CA VAL A 19 14.39 -0.68 12.28
C VAL A 19 15.46 0.34 11.95
N SER A 20 15.82 1.16 12.95
CA SER A 20 17.10 1.86 12.94
C SER A 20 18.17 0.90 13.44
N SER A 21 19.25 0.73 12.67
CA SER A 21 20.45 -0.02 13.08
C SER A 21 21.25 0.71 14.18
N ALA A 22 20.99 2.00 14.40
CA ALA A 22 21.62 2.80 15.42
C ALA A 22 20.83 2.74 16.74
N SER A 23 21.47 2.22 17.80
CA SER A 23 21.04 2.18 19.21
C SER A 23 20.04 1.09 19.61
N ALA A 24 20.57 0.08 20.30
CA ALA A 24 19.83 -0.98 20.98
C ALA A 24 19.27 -0.57 22.36
N ASN A 25 19.56 0.66 22.83
CA ASN A 25 19.33 1.07 24.22
C ASN A 25 18.20 2.09 24.42
N HIS A 26 17.51 2.53 23.36
CA HIS A 26 16.25 3.25 23.52
C HIS A 26 15.11 2.29 23.25
N ALA A 27 14.33 1.98 24.28
CA ALA A 27 13.10 1.21 24.16
C ALA A 27 12.28 1.80 23.00
N ARG A 28 12.21 1.06 21.89
CA ARG A 28 11.54 1.47 20.66
C ARG A 28 10.07 1.64 20.97
N MET A 29 9.63 2.89 21.14
CA MET A 29 8.25 3.16 21.49
C MET A 29 7.37 2.84 20.26
N PRO A 30 6.35 1.98 20.42
CA PRO A 30 5.41 1.69 19.35
C PRO A 30 4.69 2.98 18.93
N PRO A 31 4.26 3.11 17.67
CA PRO A 31 3.52 4.28 17.24
C PRO A 31 2.26 4.43 18.08
N SER A 32 1.99 5.65 18.53
CA SER A 32 0.92 5.94 19.50
C SER A 32 -0.47 5.79 18.89
N MET A 33 -0.64 6.11 17.60
CA MET A 33 -1.88 5.88 16.85
C MET A 33 -1.59 5.59 15.38
N GLN A 34 -2.53 4.90 14.74
CA GLN A 34 -2.41 4.54 13.33
C GLN A 34 -3.71 4.84 12.57
N LEU A 35 -3.60 5.50 11.42
CA LEU A 35 -4.66 5.62 10.43
C LEU A 35 -4.36 4.63 9.30
N VAL A 36 -5.25 3.68 9.07
CA VAL A 36 -5.13 2.70 7.99
C VAL A 36 -6.19 2.98 6.94
N LEU A 37 -5.74 3.17 5.70
CA LEU A 37 -6.55 3.39 4.52
C LEU A 37 -6.51 2.09 3.69
N LEU A 38 -7.63 1.36 3.69
CA LEU A 38 -7.78 0.09 2.96
C LEU A 38 -8.50 0.36 1.64
N GLU A 39 -7.80 0.21 0.53
CA GLU A 39 -8.28 0.47 -0.81
C GLU A 39 -8.74 -0.82 -1.51
N ASP A 40 -9.97 -0.79 -2.05
CA ASP A 40 -10.48 -1.81 -2.97
C ASP A 40 -9.93 -1.58 -4.35
N THR A 41 -9.52 -2.64 -5.03
CA THR A 41 -9.31 -2.58 -6.48
C THR A 41 -10.56 -3.09 -7.19
N VAL A 42 -10.79 -2.66 -8.42
CA VAL A 42 -11.88 -3.15 -9.28
C VAL A 42 -11.94 -4.69 -9.33
N ALA A 43 -10.80 -5.35 -9.17
CA ALA A 43 -10.68 -6.79 -9.28
C ALA A 43 -10.64 -7.53 -7.93
N GLN A 44 -10.50 -6.83 -6.80
CA GLN A 44 -10.35 -7.46 -5.49
C GLN A 44 -10.83 -6.55 -4.35
N SER A 45 -11.82 -7.03 -3.60
CA SER A 45 -12.35 -6.32 -2.43
C SER A 45 -11.44 -6.45 -1.20
N ARG A 46 -11.41 -5.40 -0.35
CA ARG A 46 -10.77 -5.39 0.98
C ARG A 46 -11.49 -6.21 2.03
N ALA A 47 -12.70 -6.70 1.77
CA ALA A 47 -13.55 -7.34 2.77
C ALA A 47 -12.86 -8.52 3.48
N THR A 48 -12.07 -9.30 2.76
CA THR A 48 -11.30 -10.43 3.30
C THR A 48 -10.23 -9.97 4.31
N VAL A 49 -9.52 -8.89 3.99
CA VAL A 49 -8.50 -8.28 4.86
C VAL A 49 -9.15 -7.70 6.10
N LEU A 50 -10.26 -6.95 5.94
CA LEU A 50 -10.99 -6.35 7.06
C LEU A 50 -11.53 -7.42 8.01
N ARG A 51 -12.09 -8.51 7.47
CA ARG A 51 -12.56 -9.67 8.24
C ARG A 51 -11.43 -10.32 9.04
N GLU A 52 -10.28 -10.59 8.42
CA GLU A 52 -9.14 -11.17 9.14
C GLU A 52 -8.63 -10.23 10.24
N MET A 53 -8.54 -8.92 9.97
CA MET A 53 -8.17 -7.93 10.98
C MET A 53 -9.14 -7.96 12.16
N LEU A 54 -10.45 -8.03 11.93
CA LEU A 54 -11.46 -8.07 12.99
C LEU A 54 -11.41 -9.39 13.80
N LEU A 55 -11.16 -10.51 13.11
CA LEU A 55 -10.93 -11.81 13.76
C LEU A 55 -9.71 -11.76 14.68
N ARG A 56 -8.55 -11.30 14.19
CA ARG A 56 -7.32 -11.17 14.99
C ARG A 56 -7.47 -10.17 16.15
N ALA A 57 -8.25 -9.10 15.97
CA ALA A 57 -8.60 -8.19 17.07
C ALA A 57 -9.36 -8.92 18.19
N THR A 58 -10.34 -9.73 17.82
CA THR A 58 -11.15 -10.52 18.77
C THR A 58 -10.30 -11.54 19.51
N GLU A 59 -9.44 -12.28 18.81
CA GLU A 59 -8.54 -13.28 19.40
C GLU A 59 -7.60 -12.67 20.44
N ARG A 60 -7.13 -11.44 20.17
CA ARG A 60 -6.31 -10.67 21.10
C ARG A 60 -7.12 -9.95 22.18
N SER A 61 -8.44 -10.19 22.24
CA SER A 61 -9.36 -9.54 23.17
C SER A 61 -9.33 -8.01 23.10
N LEU A 62 -9.05 -7.45 21.92
CA LEU A 62 -9.11 -6.01 21.68
C LEU A 62 -10.55 -5.54 21.55
N THR A 63 -10.81 -4.30 21.95
CA THR A 63 -12.12 -3.68 21.70
C THR A 63 -12.17 -3.25 20.24
N ALA A 64 -13.17 -3.72 19.50
CA ALA A 64 -13.40 -3.34 18.11
C ALA A 64 -14.77 -2.66 17.95
N LEU A 65 -14.82 -1.57 17.21
CA LEU A 65 -16.05 -0.90 16.79
C LEU A 65 -16.10 -0.92 15.27
N LEU A 66 -17.08 -1.61 14.72
CA LEU A 66 -17.32 -1.73 13.28
C LEU A 66 -18.49 -0.82 12.89
N ILE A 67 -18.24 0.12 11.98
CA ILE A 67 -19.22 1.01 11.38
C ILE A 67 -19.36 0.61 9.91
N CYS A 68 -20.58 0.25 9.54
CA CYS A 68 -20.88 -0.23 8.20
C CYS A 68 -21.83 0.70 7.46
N PHE A 69 -21.39 1.26 6.33
CA PHE A 69 -22.18 2.08 5.42
C PHE A 69 -22.47 1.36 4.10
N GLN A 70 -21.61 0.42 3.69
CA GLN A 70 -21.69 -0.24 2.39
C GLN A 70 -22.25 -1.66 2.49
N HIS A 71 -21.88 -2.41 3.54
CA HIS A 71 -22.24 -3.82 3.67
C HIS A 71 -22.95 -4.12 4.99
N ASP A 72 -23.74 -5.19 5.04
CA ASP A 72 -24.24 -5.73 6.30
C ASP A 72 -23.06 -6.10 7.23
N PRO A 73 -23.05 -5.70 8.51
CA PRO A 73 -21.96 -6.02 9.45
C PRO A 73 -21.63 -7.51 9.56
N ASN A 74 -22.58 -8.41 9.28
CA ASN A 74 -22.41 -9.85 9.32
C ASN A 74 -21.51 -10.37 8.17
N VAL A 75 -21.34 -9.60 7.09
CA VAL A 75 -20.37 -9.89 6.02
C VAL A 75 -18.95 -9.95 6.59
N TYR A 76 -18.64 -9.02 7.51
CA TYR A 76 -17.32 -8.94 8.14
C TYR A 76 -17.20 -9.83 9.37
N TYR A 77 -18.26 -9.90 10.19
CA TYR A 77 -18.20 -10.60 11.45
C TYR A 77 -19.58 -11.05 11.91
N TYR A 78 -19.84 -12.36 11.89
CA TYR A 78 -21.13 -12.93 12.29
C TYR A 78 -21.21 -13.25 13.79
N GLN A 79 -20.07 -13.39 14.46
CA GLN A 79 -20.04 -13.79 15.88
C GLN A 79 -20.52 -12.64 16.78
N SER A 80 -21.14 -12.99 17.91
CA SER A 80 -21.53 -12.02 18.94
C SER A 80 -20.57 -12.14 20.11
N THR A 81 -19.57 -11.25 20.16
CA THR A 81 -18.62 -11.16 21.27
C THR A 81 -18.81 -9.83 22.00
N SER A 82 -18.50 -9.81 23.30
CA SER A 82 -18.65 -8.61 24.13
C SER A 82 -17.77 -7.44 23.69
N ASN A 83 -16.68 -7.75 22.97
CA ASN A 83 -15.62 -6.81 22.63
C ASN A 83 -15.77 -6.24 21.21
N VAL A 84 -16.72 -6.75 20.41
CA VAL A 84 -17.02 -6.24 19.07
C VAL A 84 -18.36 -5.53 19.09
N HIS A 85 -18.33 -4.22 18.88
CA HIS A 85 -19.50 -3.37 18.77
C HIS A 85 -19.78 -3.08 17.29
N LYS A 86 -21.04 -3.19 16.88
CA LYS A 86 -21.46 -2.95 15.49
C LYS A 86 -22.40 -1.75 15.43
N ARG A 87 -22.19 -0.88 14.46
CA ARG A 87 -23.09 0.21 14.08
C ARG A 87 -23.40 0.06 12.61
N ASP A 88 -24.68 -0.15 12.35
CA ASP A 88 -25.16 -0.46 11.02
C ASP A 88 -25.84 0.76 10.41
N TYR A 89 -25.25 1.28 9.35
CA TYR A 89 -25.75 2.36 8.51
C TYR A 89 -25.92 1.89 7.06
N HIS A 90 -25.80 0.60 6.75
CA HIS A 90 -25.86 0.12 5.38
C HIS A 90 -27.24 0.32 4.73
N PHE A 91 -28.31 0.30 5.53
CA PHE A 91 -29.64 0.66 5.07
C PHE A 91 -29.86 2.19 5.04
N ALA A 92 -29.09 2.96 5.80
CA ALA A 92 -29.18 4.42 5.83
C ALA A 92 -28.55 5.07 4.58
N SER A 93 -27.70 4.35 3.83
CA SER A 93 -27.29 4.78 2.49
C SER A 93 -28.38 4.52 1.44
N ALA A 94 -29.21 3.48 1.63
CA ALA A 94 -30.30 3.12 0.73
C ALA A 94 -31.60 3.91 0.97
N GLN A 95 -31.85 4.31 2.22
CA GLN A 95 -32.96 5.17 2.62
C GLN A 95 -32.31 6.46 3.13
N TYR A 96 -32.42 7.56 2.37
CA TYR A 96 -31.87 8.89 2.70
C TYR A 96 -32.32 9.41 4.09
N ASP A 97 -31.79 8.85 5.17
CA ASP A 97 -32.32 9.04 6.53
C ASP A 97 -31.67 10.25 7.23
N GLY A 98 -31.10 11.18 6.47
CA GLY A 98 -30.56 12.44 6.99
C GLY A 98 -29.46 12.28 8.05
N SER A 99 -28.75 11.14 8.04
CA SER A 99 -27.68 10.85 8.99
C SER A 99 -26.55 11.86 8.82
N SER A 100 -26.34 12.73 9.81
CA SER A 100 -25.23 13.69 9.77
C SER A 100 -23.95 13.10 10.39
N LEU A 101 -22.78 13.57 9.94
CA LEU A 101 -21.49 13.23 10.57
C LEU A 101 -21.47 13.49 12.07
N VAL A 102 -22.21 14.50 12.55
CA VAL A 102 -22.33 14.82 13.98
C VAL A 102 -23.07 13.73 14.74
N SER A 103 -24.10 13.13 14.13
CA SER A 103 -24.82 11.99 14.73
C SER A 103 -23.92 10.77 14.81
N ILE A 104 -23.21 10.46 13.73
CA ILE A 104 -22.27 9.35 13.67
C ILE A 104 -21.15 9.54 14.71
N GLU A 105 -20.58 10.74 14.83
CA GLU A 105 -19.58 11.07 15.85
C GLU A 105 -20.11 10.83 17.26
N ARG A 106 -21.35 11.27 17.53
CA ARG A 106 -22.01 11.05 18.83
C ARG A 106 -22.20 9.55 19.11
N ASP A 107 -22.59 8.78 18.13
CA ASP A 107 -22.81 7.34 18.28
C ASP A 107 -21.50 6.59 18.51
N ILE A 108 -20.42 7.00 17.83
CA ILE A 108 -19.06 6.51 18.10
C ILE A 108 -18.68 6.83 19.54
N ARG A 109 -18.79 8.10 19.94
CA ARG A 109 -18.42 8.56 21.28
C ARG A 109 -19.19 7.81 22.37
N THR A 110 -20.51 7.74 22.26
CA THR A 110 -21.35 7.03 23.24
C THR A 110 -21.03 5.53 23.30
N THR A 111 -20.61 4.92 22.19
CA THR A 111 -20.22 3.51 22.16
C THR A 111 -18.86 3.31 22.81
N LEU A 112 -17.89 4.20 22.55
CA LEU A 112 -16.59 4.21 23.21
C LEU A 112 -16.70 4.50 24.72
N ASP A 113 -17.60 5.38 25.13
CA ASP A 113 -17.84 5.68 26.55
C ASP A 113 -18.47 4.47 27.26
N LYS A 114 -19.43 3.79 26.61
CA LYS A 114 -20.04 2.55 27.14
C LYS A 114 -19.02 1.42 27.26
N SER A 115 -18.15 1.24 26.26
CA SER A 115 -17.10 0.21 26.31
C SER A 115 -16.06 0.56 27.39
N THR A 116 -15.69 1.84 27.49
CA THR A 116 -14.79 2.37 28.52
C THR A 116 -15.36 2.17 29.92
N TYR A 117 -16.65 2.44 30.14
CA TYR A 117 -17.29 2.28 31.45
C TYR A 117 -17.31 0.80 31.88
N ARG A 118 -17.59 -0.12 30.94
CA ARG A 118 -17.46 -1.57 31.20
C ARG A 118 -16.03 -1.96 31.54
N MET A 119 -15.06 -1.35 30.88
CA MET A 119 -13.64 -1.61 31.15
C MET A 119 -13.22 -1.07 32.51
N LEU A 120 -13.63 0.13 32.92
CA LEU A 120 -13.29 0.76 34.21
C LEU A 120 -13.81 -0.01 35.44
N ILE A 121 -14.89 -0.78 35.29
CA ILE A 121 -15.38 -1.69 36.35
C ILE A 121 -14.40 -2.85 36.57
N SER A 122 -13.61 -3.21 35.55
CA SER A 122 -12.41 -4.04 35.70
C SER A 122 -11.22 -3.12 35.97
N VAL A 123 -10.36 -3.42 36.94
CA VAL A 123 -9.28 -2.51 37.40
C VAL A 123 -8.12 -2.37 36.36
N ALA A 124 -8.36 -2.64 35.07
CA ALA A 124 -7.36 -2.62 34.01
C ALA A 124 -7.38 -1.33 33.19
N GLN A 125 -6.18 -0.87 32.81
CA GLN A 125 -5.94 0.28 31.94
C GLN A 125 -6.76 0.21 30.64
N LYS A 126 -7.18 1.36 30.09
CA LYS A 126 -7.85 1.44 28.78
C LYS A 126 -6.97 0.77 27.72
N GLY A 127 -7.38 -0.40 27.25
CA GLY A 127 -6.71 -1.11 26.16
C GLY A 127 -6.89 -0.38 24.83
N PRO A 128 -6.11 -0.73 23.79
CA PRO A 128 -6.25 -0.14 22.47
C PRO A 128 -7.60 -0.51 21.85
N THR A 129 -8.18 0.45 21.12
CA THR A 129 -9.44 0.28 20.40
C THR A 129 -9.21 0.25 18.89
N MET A 130 -9.89 -0.66 18.22
CA MET A 130 -9.85 -0.83 16.78
C MET A 130 -11.15 -0.28 16.19
N LEU A 131 -11.09 0.85 15.50
CA LEU A 131 -12.26 1.45 14.86
C LEU A 131 -12.22 1.15 13.37
N PHE A 132 -13.26 0.51 12.83
CA PHE A 132 -13.40 0.18 11.43
C PHE A 132 -14.54 0.98 10.82
N ILE A 133 -14.27 1.68 9.73
CA ILE A 133 -15.26 2.28 8.84
C ILE A 133 -15.13 1.53 7.51
N ASP A 134 -16.17 0.80 7.11
CA ASP A 134 -16.09 -0.09 5.94
C ASP A 134 -15.91 0.64 4.61
N SER A 135 -16.50 1.83 4.44
CA SER A 135 -16.46 2.62 3.20
C SER A 135 -16.70 4.11 3.44
N LEU A 136 -15.75 4.94 3.03
CA LEU A 136 -15.91 6.40 2.98
C LEU A 136 -16.84 6.83 1.86
N ASP A 137 -16.81 6.17 0.71
CA ASP A 137 -17.65 6.49 -0.43
C ASP A 137 -19.13 6.38 -0.04
N ALA A 138 -19.51 5.24 0.56
CA ALA A 138 -20.88 5.06 1.07
C ALA A 138 -21.22 6.01 2.22
N MET A 139 -20.23 6.43 3.03
CA MET A 139 -20.44 7.46 4.05
C MET A 139 -20.72 8.83 3.42
N PHE A 140 -20.01 9.22 2.35
CA PHE A 140 -20.28 10.45 1.61
C PHE A 140 -21.70 10.43 1.05
N ASP A 141 -22.14 9.31 0.48
CA ASP A 141 -23.48 9.18 -0.07
C ASP A 141 -24.57 9.23 1.03
N ALA A 142 -24.36 8.53 2.15
CA ALA A 142 -25.32 8.50 3.25
C ALA A 142 -25.45 9.85 3.97
N THR A 143 -24.35 10.61 4.08
CA THR A 143 -24.31 11.85 4.88
C THR A 143 -24.38 13.12 4.05
N GLN A 144 -24.15 13.03 2.73
CA GLN A 144 -24.01 14.17 1.82
C GLN A 144 -22.99 15.21 2.30
N CYS A 145 -21.98 14.77 3.06
CA CYS A 145 -20.96 15.66 3.61
C CYS A 145 -19.95 16.09 2.54
N SER A 146 -19.30 17.24 2.75
CA SER A 146 -18.20 17.65 1.88
C SER A 146 -16.89 16.92 2.23
N VAL A 147 -15.95 16.87 1.28
CA VAL A 147 -14.59 16.35 1.54
C VAL A 147 -13.93 17.07 2.72
N ARG A 148 -14.19 18.38 2.88
CA ARG A 148 -13.70 19.18 4.00
C ARG A 148 -14.29 18.71 5.33
N ASP A 149 -15.59 18.44 5.37
CA ASP A 149 -16.25 17.97 6.59
C ASP A 149 -15.69 16.61 7.01
N ALA A 150 -15.54 15.68 6.07
CA ALA A 150 -14.92 14.38 6.31
C ALA A 150 -13.45 14.50 6.76
N TYR A 151 -12.68 15.42 6.16
CA TYR A 151 -11.31 15.72 6.58
C TYR A 151 -11.23 16.24 8.01
N THR A 152 -12.22 17.01 8.49
CA THR A 152 -12.27 17.43 9.90
C THR A 152 -12.82 16.36 10.82
N PHE A 153 -13.64 15.44 10.30
CA PHE A 153 -14.25 14.37 11.06
C PHE A 153 -13.23 13.30 11.46
N LEU A 154 -12.39 12.82 10.54
CA LEU A 154 -11.44 11.74 10.84
C LEU A 154 -10.42 12.09 11.95
N PRO A 155 -9.79 13.29 11.98
CA PRO A 155 -8.94 13.71 13.09
C PRO A 155 -9.69 13.84 14.41
N ARG A 156 -10.95 14.32 14.39
CA ARG A 156 -11.79 14.34 15.59
C ARG A 156 -12.02 12.94 16.13
N ILE A 157 -12.30 11.97 15.25
CA ILE A 157 -12.46 10.57 15.63
C ILE A 157 -11.16 9.99 16.17
N LEU A 158 -10.01 10.24 15.54
CA LEU A 158 -8.69 9.82 16.05
C LEU A 158 -8.45 10.35 17.47
N ASN A 159 -8.78 11.63 17.73
CA ASN A 159 -8.67 12.25 19.06
C ASN A 159 -9.60 11.63 20.12
N LEU A 160 -10.65 10.91 19.74
CA LEU A 160 -11.53 10.19 20.68
C LEU A 160 -10.97 8.81 21.07
N LEU A 161 -10.05 8.26 20.30
CA LEU A 161 -9.57 6.90 20.52
C LEU A 161 -8.50 6.86 21.64
N PRO A 162 -8.46 5.78 22.44
CA PRO A 162 -7.40 5.60 23.42
C PRO A 162 -6.04 5.36 22.74
N ARG A 163 -4.98 5.32 23.53
CA ARG A 163 -3.62 5.08 23.03
C ARG A 163 -3.47 3.73 22.37
N TYR A 164 -2.57 3.68 21.39
CA TYR A 164 -2.28 2.52 20.56
C TYR A 164 -3.48 2.01 19.75
N SER A 165 -4.52 2.85 19.65
CA SER A 165 -5.68 2.58 18.82
C SER A 165 -5.36 2.78 17.34
N ARG A 166 -6.22 2.20 16.53
CA ARG A 166 -6.12 2.33 15.08
C ARG A 166 -7.50 2.58 14.49
N LEU A 167 -7.55 3.55 13.60
CA LEU A 167 -8.68 3.85 12.75
C LEU A 167 -8.42 3.23 11.38
N ILE A 168 -9.22 2.24 11.02
CA ILE A 168 -9.21 1.56 9.72
C ILE A 168 -10.38 2.09 8.91
N VAL A 169 -10.10 2.55 7.70
CA VAL A 169 -11.07 3.19 6.84
C VAL A 169 -10.97 2.61 5.44
N GLY A 170 -12.09 2.12 4.93
CA GLY A 170 -12.20 1.64 3.56
C GLY A 170 -12.44 2.75 2.56
N LEU A 171 -11.85 2.63 1.37
CA LEU A 171 -12.03 3.56 0.26
C LEU A 171 -11.98 2.83 -1.09
N ASP A 172 -12.75 3.31 -2.05
CA ASP A 172 -12.74 2.72 -3.39
C ASP A 172 -11.64 3.33 -4.25
N SER A 173 -11.02 2.52 -5.12
CA SER A 173 -9.91 2.97 -5.99
C SER A 173 -10.31 3.94 -7.11
N ASP A 174 -11.59 4.28 -7.26
CA ASP A 174 -12.02 5.20 -8.31
C ASP A 174 -11.52 6.63 -8.02
N PRO A 175 -10.63 7.19 -8.86
CA PRO A 175 -10.09 8.52 -8.64
C PRO A 175 -11.16 9.62 -8.70
N SER A 176 -12.33 9.36 -9.30
CA SER A 176 -13.41 10.34 -9.44
C SER A 176 -14.14 10.61 -8.12
N THR A 177 -14.03 9.72 -7.14
CA THR A 177 -14.84 9.80 -5.92
C THR A 177 -14.34 10.87 -4.95
N PRO A 178 -15.24 11.41 -4.09
CA PRO A 178 -14.83 12.26 -2.97
C PRO A 178 -13.83 11.58 -2.02
N ALA A 179 -13.93 10.26 -1.81
CA ALA A 179 -13.03 9.52 -0.92
C ALA A 179 -11.60 9.48 -1.46
N SER A 180 -11.41 9.31 -2.78
CA SER A 180 -10.10 9.40 -3.44
C SER A 180 -9.41 10.74 -3.15
N ARG A 181 -10.15 11.86 -3.27
CA ARG A 181 -9.64 13.20 -2.99
C ARG A 181 -9.30 13.40 -1.52
N LEU A 182 -10.12 12.84 -0.63
CA LEU A 182 -9.83 12.85 0.80
C LEU A 182 -8.57 12.04 1.11
N ALA A 183 -8.45 10.82 0.57
CA ALA A 183 -7.29 9.96 0.73
C ALA A 183 -5.98 10.66 0.36
N ALA A 184 -5.96 11.40 -0.76
CA ALA A 184 -4.81 12.22 -1.16
C ALA A 184 -4.41 13.24 -0.08
N ALA A 185 -5.38 13.87 0.60
CA ALA A 185 -5.12 14.79 1.70
C ALA A 185 -4.64 14.07 2.98
N LEU A 186 -5.15 12.87 3.26
CA LEU A 186 -4.78 12.06 4.44
C LEU A 186 -3.37 11.46 4.35
N HIS A 187 -2.79 11.36 3.16
CA HIS A 187 -1.40 10.95 2.97
C HIS A 187 -0.39 11.96 3.55
N SER A 188 -0.81 13.21 3.75
CA SER A 188 0.04 14.23 4.34
C SER A 188 0.29 13.94 5.83
N PRO A 189 1.55 13.99 6.32
CA PRO A 189 1.86 13.91 7.74
C PRO A 189 1.16 14.99 8.57
N GLN A 190 0.68 16.07 7.93
CA GLN A 190 -0.05 17.16 8.56
C GLN A 190 -1.33 16.73 9.28
N ILE A 191 -1.90 15.57 8.94
CA ILE A 191 -3.04 15.02 9.70
C ILE A 191 -2.69 14.83 11.19
N TRP A 192 -1.41 14.61 11.50
CA TRP A 192 -0.91 14.41 12.85
C TRP A 192 -0.45 15.71 13.54
N ALA A 193 -0.38 16.84 12.82
CA ALA A 193 0.18 18.09 13.35
C ALA A 193 -0.64 18.70 14.49
N SER A 194 -1.94 18.38 14.56
CA SER A 194 -2.84 18.83 15.63
C SER A 194 -3.09 17.77 16.71
N HIS A 195 -2.43 16.62 16.60
CA HIS A 195 -2.66 15.49 17.48
C HIS A 195 -1.68 15.51 18.65
N ASP A 196 -1.96 16.36 19.63
CA ASP A 196 -1.38 16.18 20.96
C ASP A 196 -2.13 15.04 21.65
N PRO A 197 -1.49 13.91 21.99
CA PRO A 197 -2.18 12.84 22.68
C PRO A 197 -2.68 13.37 24.03
N VAL A 198 -3.98 13.70 24.10
CA VAL A 198 -4.73 14.30 25.24
C VAL A 198 -4.58 13.53 26.56
N HIS A 199 -3.96 12.35 26.53
CA HIS A 199 -3.92 11.40 27.63
C HIS A 199 -2.55 11.11 28.23
N ASP A 200 -1.53 11.98 28.13
CA ASP A 200 -0.37 11.86 29.04
C ASP A 200 0.22 13.18 29.54
N ALA A 201 0.40 13.20 30.85
CA ALA A 201 1.41 13.96 31.57
C ALA A 201 2.70 13.13 31.79
N LEU A 202 2.90 12.03 31.06
CA LEU A 202 4.13 11.22 31.17
C LEU A 202 5.23 11.80 30.27
N PRO A 203 6.43 12.08 30.83
CA PRO A 203 7.58 12.50 30.05
C PRO A 203 8.07 11.35 29.16
N GLY A 204 8.16 11.59 27.85
CA GLY A 204 8.69 10.64 26.87
C GLY A 204 8.98 11.34 25.53
N PRO A 205 9.88 10.80 24.69
CA PRO A 205 10.23 11.38 23.39
C PRO A 205 9.01 11.48 22.45
N PRO A 206 9.07 12.34 21.41
CA PRO A 206 7.95 12.57 20.51
C PRO A 206 7.51 11.25 19.86
N TRP A 207 6.24 10.90 20.09
CA TRP A 207 5.64 9.66 19.61
C TRP A 207 5.47 9.72 18.10
N SER A 208 5.81 8.64 17.40
CA SER A 208 5.56 8.56 15.97
C SER A 208 4.13 8.08 15.71
N HIS A 209 3.34 8.82 14.94
CA HIS A 209 2.08 8.33 14.39
C HIS A 209 2.32 7.68 13.04
N ALA A 210 1.39 6.86 12.55
CA ALA A 210 1.53 6.21 11.25
C ALA A 210 0.26 6.33 10.40
N THR A 211 0.43 6.77 9.16
CA THR A 211 -0.59 6.60 8.11
C THR A 211 -0.17 5.40 7.26
N VAL A 212 -1.03 4.39 7.16
CA VAL A 212 -0.79 3.16 6.40
C VAL A 212 -1.79 3.08 5.27
N TRP A 213 -1.29 3.01 4.05
CA TRP A 213 -2.07 2.72 2.86
C TRP A 213 -1.94 1.24 2.53
N VAL A 214 -3.05 0.59 2.21
CA VAL A 214 -3.08 -0.82 1.84
C VAL A 214 -3.97 -0.97 0.63
N ARG A 215 -3.43 -1.48 -0.48
CA ARG A 215 -4.20 -1.84 -1.66
C ARG A 215 -4.19 -3.35 -1.83
N VAL A 216 -5.36 -3.92 -2.08
CA VAL A 216 -5.52 -5.37 -2.24
C VAL A 216 -5.56 -5.73 -3.72
N HIS A 217 -4.64 -6.59 -4.14
CA HIS A 217 -4.46 -7.00 -5.52
C HIS A 217 -4.78 -8.49 -5.71
N PRO A 218 -5.45 -8.87 -6.81
CA PRO A 218 -5.60 -10.27 -7.14
C PRO A 218 -4.30 -10.83 -7.74
N PRO A 219 -3.96 -12.10 -7.52
CA PRO A 219 -2.80 -12.74 -8.16
C PRO A 219 -2.82 -12.67 -9.69
N ALA A 220 -4.01 -12.72 -10.30
CA ALA A 220 -4.20 -12.64 -11.75
C ALA A 220 -3.64 -11.33 -12.35
N LEU A 221 -3.69 -10.22 -11.61
CA LEU A 221 -3.09 -8.95 -12.03
C LEU A 221 -1.57 -9.07 -12.12
N LEU A 222 -0.92 -9.64 -11.11
CA LEU A 222 0.54 -9.78 -11.10
C LEU A 222 1.00 -10.82 -12.16
N GLN A 223 0.22 -11.88 -12.36
CA GLN A 223 0.46 -12.83 -13.45
C GLN A 223 0.36 -12.15 -14.82
N HIS A 224 -0.63 -11.26 -15.00
CA HIS A 224 -0.73 -10.47 -16.22
C HIS A 224 0.49 -9.55 -16.38
N ILE A 225 0.93 -8.87 -15.32
CA ILE A 225 2.12 -8.01 -15.37
C ILE A 225 3.35 -8.82 -15.80
N HIS A 226 3.55 -10.00 -15.23
CA HIS A 226 4.63 -10.89 -15.61
C HIS A 226 4.51 -11.37 -17.06
N LYS A 227 3.33 -11.81 -17.49
CA LYS A 227 3.10 -12.33 -18.85
C LYS A 227 3.23 -11.25 -19.94
N THR A 228 2.76 -10.04 -19.66
CA THR A 228 2.67 -8.95 -20.64
C THR A 228 3.95 -8.11 -20.68
N TYR A 229 4.57 -7.86 -19.52
CA TYR A 229 5.73 -6.97 -19.41
C TYR A 229 7.03 -7.70 -19.04
N GLY A 230 6.99 -9.00 -18.76
CA GLY A 230 8.16 -9.75 -18.29
C GLY A 230 8.62 -9.36 -16.89
N LEU A 231 7.79 -8.62 -16.13
CA LEU A 231 8.15 -8.09 -14.81
C LEU A 231 7.67 -9.03 -13.71
N LEU A 232 8.61 -9.62 -12.98
CA LEU A 232 8.31 -10.41 -11.79
C LEU A 232 8.02 -9.49 -10.60
N PRO A 233 7.09 -9.88 -9.71
CA PRO A 233 6.96 -9.19 -8.43
C PRO A 233 8.24 -9.33 -7.59
N PRO A 234 8.50 -8.39 -6.66
CA PRO A 234 9.61 -8.50 -5.74
C PRO A 234 9.48 -9.74 -4.86
N SER A 235 10.59 -10.46 -4.65
CA SER A 235 10.65 -11.52 -3.63
C SER A 235 10.39 -10.94 -2.24
N SER A 236 9.80 -11.76 -1.37
CA SER A 236 9.57 -11.40 0.02
C SER A 236 10.89 -11.23 0.77
N GLY A 237 10.96 -10.17 1.59
CA GLY A 237 12.14 -9.92 2.42
C GLY A 237 12.23 -10.85 3.63
N PRO A 238 13.36 -10.85 4.36
CA PRO A 238 13.55 -11.69 5.56
C PRO A 238 12.54 -11.42 6.70
N ALA A 239 11.96 -10.22 6.74
CA ALA A 239 10.90 -9.88 7.70
C ALA A 239 9.60 -10.64 7.40
N THR A 240 9.17 -10.60 6.14
CA THR A 240 7.97 -11.28 5.64
C THR A 240 8.13 -12.79 5.72
N HIS A 241 9.33 -13.32 5.42
CA HIS A 241 9.64 -14.73 5.57
C HIS A 241 9.40 -15.22 7.01
N ARG A 242 10.00 -14.55 7.99
CA ARG A 242 9.80 -14.89 9.42
C ARG A 242 8.34 -14.77 9.84
N ALA A 243 7.67 -13.70 9.42
CA ALA A 243 6.25 -13.51 9.69
C ALA A 243 5.38 -14.65 9.11
N ALA A 244 5.74 -15.21 7.94
CA ALA A 244 5.02 -16.33 7.36
C ALA A 244 5.18 -17.63 8.17
N TYR A 245 6.35 -17.91 8.73
CA TYR A 245 6.57 -19.05 9.63
C TYR A 245 5.87 -18.87 10.97
N GLU A 246 5.96 -17.67 11.56
CA GLU A 246 5.27 -17.31 12.80
C GLU A 246 3.74 -17.44 12.64
N ASP A 247 3.17 -16.93 11.55
CA ASP A 247 1.73 -17.02 11.27
C ASP A 247 1.27 -18.46 10.97
N ALA A 248 2.19 -19.31 10.47
CA ALA A 248 1.96 -20.74 10.31
C ALA A 248 2.15 -21.55 11.61
N GLY A 249 2.63 -20.93 12.70
CA GLY A 249 2.95 -21.63 13.96
C GLY A 249 4.16 -22.57 13.85
N LEU A 250 5.06 -22.33 12.90
CA LEU A 250 6.25 -23.13 12.65
C LEU A 250 7.50 -22.41 13.17
N ALA A 251 8.49 -23.18 13.64
CA ALA A 251 9.79 -22.63 13.98
C ALA A 251 10.52 -22.20 12.68
N ASP A 252 11.19 -21.05 12.73
CA ASP A 252 12.03 -20.57 11.62
C ASP A 252 13.26 -21.47 11.49
N SER A 253 13.18 -22.50 10.65
CA SER A 253 14.26 -23.48 10.44
C SER A 253 15.17 -23.12 9.27
N HIS A 254 14.85 -22.07 8.50
CA HIS A 254 15.54 -21.74 7.25
C HIS A 254 16.14 -20.34 7.31
N THR A 255 17.46 -20.25 7.08
CA THR A 255 18.09 -18.99 6.72
C THR A 255 17.44 -18.48 5.45
N ALA A 256 16.63 -17.42 5.56
CA ALA A 256 15.96 -16.81 4.41
C ALA A 256 16.97 -16.62 3.28
N PRO A 257 16.64 -17.02 2.04
CA PRO A 257 17.54 -16.77 0.92
C PRO A 257 17.77 -15.27 0.83
N THR A 258 19.03 -14.85 0.98
CA THR A 258 19.45 -13.48 0.71
C THR A 258 19.48 -13.29 -0.80
N THR A 259 18.32 -13.28 -1.44
CA THR A 259 18.23 -12.82 -2.83
C THR A 259 18.37 -11.31 -2.80
N ASP A 260 19.61 -10.86 -2.93
CA ASP A 260 20.03 -9.45 -2.96
C ASP A 260 19.63 -8.74 -4.26
N SER A 261 18.73 -9.33 -5.05
CA SER A 261 18.24 -8.70 -6.28
C SER A 261 17.31 -7.56 -5.89
N ALA A 262 17.80 -6.33 -6.04
CA ALA A 262 16.98 -5.13 -5.93
C ALA A 262 15.72 -5.29 -6.81
N PRO A 263 14.53 -4.94 -6.30
CA PRO A 263 13.30 -5.10 -7.04
C PRO A 263 13.35 -4.24 -8.31
N ASP A 264 12.88 -4.78 -9.43
CA ASP A 264 12.77 -4.01 -10.67
C ASP A 264 11.80 -2.85 -10.45
N MET A 265 12.30 -1.63 -10.39
CA MET A 265 11.49 -0.43 -10.12
C MET A 265 10.37 -0.23 -11.15
N ARG A 266 10.51 -0.79 -12.36
CA ARG A 266 9.45 -0.76 -13.39
C ARG A 266 8.21 -1.53 -12.95
N PHE A 267 8.37 -2.57 -12.13
CA PHE A 267 7.25 -3.35 -11.61
C PHE A 267 6.24 -2.45 -10.88
N TRP A 268 6.71 -1.59 -9.99
CA TRP A 268 5.83 -0.69 -9.22
C TRP A 268 5.08 0.29 -10.12
N THR A 269 5.79 0.91 -11.08
CA THR A 269 5.17 1.82 -12.04
C THR A 269 4.10 1.11 -12.88
N VAL A 270 4.38 -0.10 -13.36
CA VAL A 270 3.42 -0.89 -14.13
C VAL A 270 2.25 -1.33 -13.26
N LEU A 271 2.49 -1.80 -12.03
CA LEU A 271 1.44 -2.17 -11.07
C LEU A 271 0.49 -0.99 -10.82
N HIS A 272 1.01 0.19 -10.50
CA HIS A 272 0.18 1.39 -10.27
C HIS A 272 -0.60 1.81 -11.52
N ASN A 273 -0.02 1.69 -12.72
CA ASN A 273 -0.72 2.00 -13.96
C ASN A 273 -1.81 0.97 -14.28
N CYS A 274 -1.51 -0.32 -14.18
CA CYS A 274 -2.46 -1.41 -14.43
C CYS A 274 -3.63 -1.42 -13.45
N THR A 275 -3.39 -0.96 -12.21
CA THR A 275 -4.41 -0.92 -11.17
C THR A 275 -5.35 0.27 -11.33
N ARG A 276 -4.80 1.45 -11.67
CA ARG A 276 -5.60 2.67 -11.86
C ARG A 276 -6.29 2.76 -13.22
N ARG A 277 -5.65 2.23 -14.27
CA ARG A 277 -6.07 2.40 -15.66
C ARG A 277 -6.30 1.08 -16.38
N GLY A 278 -6.34 -0.05 -15.67
CA GLY A 278 -6.45 -1.36 -16.29
C GLY A 278 -5.21 -1.79 -17.10
N PRO A 279 -5.22 -3.02 -17.63
CA PRO A 279 -4.10 -3.65 -18.34
C PRO A 279 -3.69 -2.92 -19.62
N LEU A 280 -4.61 -2.17 -20.26
CA LEU A 280 -4.31 -1.39 -21.47
C LEU A 280 -4.00 0.09 -21.19
N GLY A 281 -3.96 0.51 -19.92
CA GLY A 281 -3.74 1.91 -19.57
C GLY A 281 -4.92 2.84 -19.93
N LEU A 282 -6.09 2.26 -20.23
CA LEU A 282 -7.33 2.95 -20.56
C LEU A 282 -8.29 2.88 -19.37
N VAL A 283 -8.77 4.03 -18.90
CA VAL A 283 -9.83 4.07 -17.88
C VAL A 283 -11.02 3.26 -18.41
N ASP A 284 -11.47 2.30 -17.61
CA ASP A 284 -12.58 1.43 -17.97
C ASP A 284 -13.85 2.29 -18.16
N PRO A 285 -14.59 2.15 -19.28
CA PRO A 285 -15.83 2.89 -19.42
C PRO A 285 -16.81 2.50 -18.31
N PRO A 286 -17.65 3.42 -17.81
CA PRO A 286 -18.47 3.23 -16.60
C PRO A 286 -19.52 2.10 -16.71
N SER A 287 -19.72 1.52 -17.89
CA SER A 287 -20.62 0.39 -18.15
C SER A 287 -19.90 -0.94 -18.37
N SER A 288 -18.58 -0.98 -18.22
CA SER A 288 -17.76 -2.20 -18.39
C SER A 288 -17.68 -2.98 -17.08
N THR A 289 -17.51 -4.29 -17.17
CA THR A 289 -17.41 -5.20 -16.02
C THR A 289 -16.05 -5.13 -15.31
N GLY A 290 -15.22 -4.13 -15.57
CA GLY A 290 -13.81 -4.17 -15.24
C GLY A 290 -13.01 -4.84 -16.36
N TRP A 291 -11.84 -4.31 -16.69
CA TRP A 291 -10.85 -5.00 -17.53
C TRP A 291 -10.49 -6.40 -17.05
N TRP A 292 -10.62 -6.62 -15.74
CA TRP A 292 -10.38 -7.89 -15.09
C TRP A 292 -11.66 -8.74 -14.98
N GLY A 293 -12.84 -8.22 -15.33
CA GLY A 293 -14.15 -8.87 -15.18
C GLY A 293 -14.46 -10.00 -16.16
N ALA A 294 -13.66 -10.18 -17.20
CA ALA A 294 -13.79 -11.36 -18.09
C ALA A 294 -12.95 -12.55 -17.59
N THR A 295 -11.86 -12.31 -16.87
CA THR A 295 -11.03 -13.33 -16.21
C THR A 295 -11.39 -13.55 -14.75
N ALA A 296 -11.93 -12.52 -14.09
CA ALA A 296 -12.70 -12.62 -12.88
C ALA A 296 -14.10 -13.05 -13.27
N HIS A 297 -14.44 -14.33 -13.09
CA HIS A 297 -15.85 -14.71 -13.04
C HIS A 297 -16.60 -13.73 -12.11
N PRO A 298 -17.89 -13.43 -12.36
CA PRO A 298 -18.68 -12.44 -11.60
C PRO A 298 -19.02 -12.90 -10.17
N GLN A 299 -18.14 -13.67 -9.54
CA GLN A 299 -18.31 -14.31 -8.26
C GLN A 299 -17.00 -14.23 -7.48
N CYS A 300 -16.69 -13.07 -6.88
CA CYS A 300 -15.94 -13.08 -5.63
C CYS A 300 -15.91 -11.72 -4.95
N LEU A 301 -16.98 -11.37 -4.24
CA LEU A 301 -16.86 -10.45 -3.11
C LEU A 301 -15.93 -11.04 -2.02
N HIS A 302 -15.65 -12.35 -2.06
CA HIS A 302 -14.96 -13.09 -1.02
C HIS A 302 -14.06 -14.19 -1.59
N SER A 303 -12.76 -13.96 -1.79
CA SER A 303 -11.81 -15.03 -2.20
C SER A 303 -11.82 -16.25 -1.26
N ALA A 304 -12.36 -16.08 -0.04
CA ALA A 304 -12.61 -17.11 0.96
C ALA A 304 -13.82 -18.03 0.65
N ASP A 305 -14.79 -17.57 -0.15
CA ASP A 305 -16.01 -18.33 -0.46
C ASP A 305 -15.82 -19.30 -1.63
N LEU A 306 -14.77 -19.10 -2.44
CA LEU A 306 -14.34 -20.04 -3.49
C LEU A 306 -13.49 -21.20 -2.95
N LEU A 307 -13.22 -21.24 -1.65
CA LEU A 307 -12.47 -22.33 -1.02
C LEU A 307 -13.42 -23.49 -0.73
N ASP A 308 -13.27 -24.57 -1.49
CA ASP A 308 -13.82 -25.87 -1.13
C ASP A 308 -13.18 -26.37 0.17
N SER A 309 -13.88 -27.24 0.91
CA SER A 309 -13.41 -27.83 2.17
C SER A 309 -12.11 -28.65 2.05
N ASP A 310 -11.65 -28.93 0.83
CA ASP A 310 -10.48 -29.77 0.53
C ASP A 310 -9.16 -28.99 0.34
N VAL A 311 -9.14 -27.68 0.63
CA VAL A 311 -7.94 -26.85 0.46
C VAL A 311 -6.84 -27.30 1.43
N ARG A 312 -5.78 -27.88 0.85
CA ARG A 312 -4.58 -28.29 1.58
C ARG A 312 -3.86 -27.07 2.15
N SER A 313 -3.32 -27.21 3.36
CA SER A 313 -2.45 -26.18 3.96
C SER A 313 -1.27 -25.89 3.04
N SER A 314 -1.23 -24.68 2.47
CA SER A 314 -0.11 -24.25 1.65
C SER A 314 1.13 -23.99 2.51
N PRO A 315 2.34 -24.28 2.02
CA PRO A 315 3.58 -23.99 2.75
C PRO A 315 3.70 -22.50 3.10
N PRO A 316 4.49 -22.12 4.12
CA PRO A 316 4.72 -20.71 4.47
C PRO A 316 5.49 -19.95 3.37
N VAL A 317 6.30 -20.66 2.58
CA VAL A 317 7.01 -20.13 1.41
C VAL A 317 6.34 -20.66 0.15
N VAL A 318 6.03 -19.77 -0.78
CA VAL A 318 5.32 -20.07 -2.03
C VAL A 318 6.18 -19.58 -3.19
N SER A 319 6.50 -20.46 -4.13
CA SER A 319 7.23 -20.07 -5.34
C SER A 319 6.28 -19.40 -6.34
N TRP A 320 6.79 -18.42 -7.08
CA TRP A 320 6.01 -17.74 -8.12
C TRP A 320 5.47 -18.71 -9.17
N ALA A 321 6.23 -19.74 -9.52
CA ALA A 321 5.80 -20.78 -10.46
C ALA A 321 4.54 -21.50 -9.98
N SER A 322 4.43 -21.80 -8.68
CA SER A 322 3.24 -22.46 -8.11
C SER A 322 1.98 -21.60 -8.19
N LEU A 323 2.12 -20.27 -8.11
CA LEU A 323 1.01 -19.34 -8.22
C LEU A 323 0.47 -19.22 -9.65
N GLN A 324 1.21 -19.61 -10.69
CA GLN A 324 0.73 -19.51 -12.07
C GLN A 324 -0.38 -20.52 -12.40
N GLY A 325 -0.51 -21.60 -11.63
CA GLY A 325 -1.54 -22.62 -11.81
C GLY A 325 -2.82 -22.37 -11.00
N GLU A 326 -2.70 -22.34 -9.67
CA GLU A 326 -3.85 -22.31 -8.76
C GLU A 326 -3.69 -21.20 -7.71
N ALA A 327 -4.02 -19.97 -8.09
CA ALA A 327 -3.94 -18.80 -7.21
C ALA A 327 -5.24 -18.53 -6.41
N ARG A 328 -6.15 -19.51 -6.34
CA ARG A 328 -7.44 -19.36 -5.66
C ARG A 328 -7.23 -19.07 -4.17
N GLY A 329 -8.02 -18.15 -3.63
CA GLY A 329 -7.93 -17.75 -2.22
C GLY A 329 -6.65 -17.01 -1.82
N SER A 330 -5.81 -16.61 -2.77
CA SER A 330 -4.64 -15.77 -2.52
C SER A 330 -4.89 -14.32 -2.90
N VAL A 331 -4.27 -13.39 -2.18
CA VAL A 331 -4.31 -11.95 -2.44
C VAL A 331 -2.93 -11.36 -2.17
N PHE A 332 -2.61 -10.27 -2.87
CA PHE A 332 -1.41 -9.48 -2.62
C PHE A 332 -1.77 -8.19 -1.91
N LEU A 333 -1.05 -7.89 -0.82
CA LEU A 333 -1.18 -6.64 -0.08
C LEU A 333 -0.03 -5.73 -0.49
N GLU A 334 -0.34 -4.66 -1.20
CA GLU A 334 0.57 -3.53 -1.42
C GLU A 334 0.40 -2.57 -0.25
N ILE A 335 1.45 -2.41 0.56
CA ILE A 335 1.41 -1.64 1.79
C ILE A 335 2.41 -0.51 1.72
N HIS A 336 1.96 0.72 1.98
CA HIS A 336 2.81 1.89 2.15
C HIS A 336 2.55 2.54 3.50
N ALA A 337 3.52 2.57 4.40
CA ALA A 337 3.41 3.25 5.69
C ALA A 337 4.25 4.52 5.70
N SER A 338 3.65 5.63 6.09
CA SER A 338 4.31 6.91 6.33
C SER A 338 4.23 7.24 7.81
N LEU A 339 5.37 7.33 8.46
CA LEU A 339 5.48 7.70 9.87
C LEU A 339 5.55 9.23 10.02
N SER A 340 5.09 9.77 11.15
CA SER A 340 5.14 11.21 11.42
C SER A 340 6.56 11.78 11.53
N ASN A 341 7.57 10.91 11.72
CA ASN A 341 8.99 11.27 11.65
C ASN A 341 9.54 11.32 10.21
N GLY A 342 8.68 11.22 9.20
CA GLY A 342 9.04 11.27 7.78
C GLY A 342 9.51 9.93 7.19
N LYS A 343 9.75 8.90 8.00
CA LYS A 343 10.16 7.58 7.48
C LYS A 343 9.02 6.92 6.71
N LYS A 344 9.34 6.39 5.53
CA LYS A 344 8.41 5.67 4.66
C LYS A 344 8.83 4.21 4.55
N LEU A 345 7.86 3.30 4.53
CA LEU A 345 8.04 1.87 4.34
C LEU A 345 7.11 1.42 3.22
N SER A 346 7.60 0.57 2.33
CA SER A 346 6.80 -0.05 1.27
C SER A 346 7.04 -1.55 1.26
N GLU A 347 5.99 -2.35 1.18
CA GLU A 347 6.05 -3.81 1.18
C GLU A 347 4.97 -4.38 0.24
N LEU A 348 5.32 -5.42 -0.53
CA LEU A 348 4.34 -6.25 -1.23
C LEU A 348 4.32 -7.62 -0.55
N THR A 349 3.18 -8.03 -0.01
CA THR A 349 3.06 -9.27 0.75
C THR A 349 2.00 -10.19 0.15
N LEU A 350 2.36 -11.44 -0.08
CA LEU A 350 1.39 -12.48 -0.43
C LEU A 350 0.65 -12.93 0.82
N CYS A 351 -0.67 -13.02 0.73
CA CYS A 351 -1.51 -13.66 1.74
C CYS A 351 -2.37 -14.72 1.08
N ALA A 352 -2.58 -15.84 1.75
CA ALA A 352 -3.42 -16.93 1.26
C ALA A 352 -4.31 -17.45 2.39
N HIS A 353 -5.53 -17.84 2.04
CA HIS A 353 -6.43 -18.46 3.00
C HIS A 353 -5.98 -19.89 3.30
N ASP A 354 -6.03 -20.27 4.58
CA ASP A 354 -5.86 -21.65 5.01
C ASP A 354 -7.19 -22.43 4.98
N SER A 355 -7.15 -23.71 5.34
CA SER A 355 -8.35 -24.57 5.42
C SER A 355 -9.38 -24.08 6.44
N ALA A 356 -8.97 -23.27 7.42
CA ALA A 356 -9.87 -22.62 8.38
C ALA A 356 -10.42 -21.28 7.86
N LYS A 357 -10.21 -20.97 6.57
CA LYS A 357 -10.56 -19.71 5.91
C LYS A 357 -9.93 -18.48 6.59
N ARG A 358 -8.77 -18.65 7.23
CA ARG A 358 -7.99 -17.55 7.80
C ARG A 358 -7.01 -17.04 6.78
N LEU A 359 -6.92 -15.72 6.65
CA LEU A 359 -5.95 -15.10 5.77
C LEU A 359 -4.57 -15.12 6.46
N ARG A 360 -3.64 -15.88 5.89
CA ARG A 360 -2.28 -16.08 6.42
C ARG A 360 -1.23 -15.40 5.55
N ILE A 361 -0.19 -14.87 6.20
CA ILE A 361 0.97 -14.29 5.52
C ILE A 361 1.80 -15.41 4.89
N LYS A 362 2.25 -15.19 3.66
CA LYS A 362 3.12 -16.10 2.91
C LYS A 362 4.34 -15.35 2.40
N SER A 363 5.47 -16.05 2.37
CA SER A 363 6.70 -15.56 1.75
C SER A 363 6.66 -15.93 0.26
N LEU A 364 6.77 -14.95 -0.62
CA LEU A 364 6.92 -15.17 -2.05
C LEU A 364 8.39 -15.35 -2.42
N ASP A 365 8.70 -16.42 -3.14
CA ASP A 365 10.00 -16.64 -3.77
C ASP A 365 9.87 -16.55 -5.30
N THR A 366 10.60 -15.62 -5.92
CA THR A 366 10.64 -15.45 -7.38
C THR A 366 11.95 -15.93 -8.01
N SER A 367 12.87 -16.50 -7.23
CA SER A 367 14.21 -16.91 -7.69
C SER A 367 14.19 -17.98 -8.79
N GLU A 368 13.27 -18.96 -8.70
CA GLU A 368 13.11 -20.02 -9.70
C GLU A 368 12.44 -19.54 -11.00
N ALA A 369 11.83 -18.36 -11.01
CA ALA A 369 11.07 -17.85 -12.15
C ALA A 369 11.92 -17.08 -13.17
N VAL A 370 13.22 -16.90 -12.92
CA VAL A 370 14.15 -16.26 -13.86
C VAL A 370 14.53 -17.26 -14.96
N VAL A 371 13.56 -17.67 -15.77
CA VAL A 371 13.86 -18.09 -17.14
C VAL A 371 13.96 -16.79 -17.93
N PRO A 372 15.13 -16.41 -18.47
CA PRO A 372 15.24 -15.19 -19.26
C PRO A 372 14.20 -15.25 -20.37
N VAL A 373 13.26 -14.31 -20.35
CA VAL A 373 12.33 -14.10 -21.45
C VAL A 373 13.19 -13.91 -22.69
N SER A 374 13.22 -14.92 -23.57
CA SER A 374 13.99 -14.81 -24.81
C SER A 374 13.57 -13.53 -25.51
N GLU A 375 14.53 -12.72 -25.97
CA GLU A 375 14.31 -11.45 -26.68
C GLU A 375 13.27 -11.54 -27.82
N SER A 376 12.98 -12.78 -28.27
CA SER A 376 11.93 -13.13 -29.23
C SER A 376 10.51 -12.66 -28.83
N GLN A 377 10.12 -12.68 -27.55
CA GLN A 377 8.74 -12.31 -27.16
C GLN A 377 8.50 -10.79 -27.16
N HIS A 378 9.49 -10.00 -26.73
CA HIS A 378 9.44 -8.55 -26.86
C HIS A 378 9.52 -8.11 -28.32
N SER A 379 10.35 -8.80 -29.12
CA SER A 379 10.42 -8.60 -30.57
C SER A 379 9.10 -8.92 -31.26
N SER A 380 8.39 -9.97 -30.82
CA SER A 380 7.06 -10.33 -31.34
C SER A 380 6.00 -9.26 -31.06
N MET A 381 5.98 -8.63 -29.88
CA MET A 381 5.01 -7.55 -29.61
C MET A 381 5.31 -6.29 -30.41
N VAL A 382 6.60 -5.95 -30.59
CA VAL A 382 7.02 -4.81 -31.40
C VAL A 382 6.74 -5.04 -32.90
N GLN A 383 6.85 -6.28 -33.38
CA GLN A 383 6.54 -6.66 -34.77
C GLN A 383 5.04 -6.70 -35.09
N GLN A 384 4.17 -6.81 -34.10
CA GLN A 384 2.71 -6.81 -34.26
C GLN A 384 2.10 -5.41 -34.27
N LEU A 385 2.88 -4.36 -34.02
CA LEU A 385 2.42 -2.99 -34.12
C LEU A 385 2.29 -2.59 -35.60
N PRO A 386 1.22 -1.87 -36.00
CA PRO A 386 1.03 -1.43 -37.38
C PRO A 386 2.04 -0.35 -37.82
N PHE A 387 2.90 0.10 -36.91
CA PHE A 387 3.99 1.03 -37.17
C PHE A 387 5.27 0.50 -36.54
N ASN A 388 6.38 0.66 -37.24
CA ASN A 388 7.68 0.14 -36.83
C ASN A 388 8.28 1.04 -35.74
N LEU A 389 8.52 0.49 -34.55
CA LEU A 389 9.22 1.17 -33.45
C LEU A 389 10.75 1.04 -33.55
N GLN A 390 11.27 0.19 -34.45
CA GLN A 390 12.70 0.06 -34.67
C GLN A 390 13.13 1.01 -35.78
N GLU A 391 14.20 1.78 -35.54
CA GLU A 391 14.85 2.54 -36.60
C GLU A 391 15.41 1.58 -37.64
N THR A 392 15.06 1.80 -38.91
CA THR A 392 15.75 1.14 -40.02
C THR A 392 17.20 1.62 -40.08
N ALA A 393 18.11 0.82 -40.65
CA ALA A 393 19.51 1.22 -40.84
C ALA A 393 19.62 2.58 -41.55
N GLN A 394 18.73 2.83 -42.51
CA GLN A 394 18.66 4.09 -43.25
C GLN A 394 18.14 5.27 -42.41
N GLN A 395 17.23 5.04 -41.46
CA GLN A 395 16.78 6.07 -40.52
C GLN A 395 17.85 6.40 -39.49
N ARG A 396 18.56 5.38 -38.99
CA ARG A 396 19.69 5.59 -38.08
C ARG A 396 20.81 6.38 -38.75
N GLU A 397 21.18 6.01 -39.97
CA GLU A 397 22.17 6.74 -40.77
C GLU A 397 21.74 8.20 -41.04
N ARG A 398 20.46 8.44 -41.36
CA ARG A 398 19.95 9.81 -41.50
C ARG A 398 19.99 10.59 -40.20
N ARG A 399 19.62 9.98 -39.07
CA ARG A 399 19.65 10.62 -37.74
C ARG A 399 21.08 11.03 -37.38
N ASP A 400 22.05 10.17 -37.64
CA ASP A 400 23.47 10.44 -37.37
C ASP A 400 24.04 11.53 -38.31
N GLN A 401 23.39 11.79 -39.45
CA GLN A 401 23.69 12.89 -40.36
C GLN A 401 22.90 14.18 -40.10
N VAL A 402 21.92 14.18 -39.17
CA VAL A 402 21.19 15.39 -38.83
C VAL A 402 22.13 16.34 -38.11
N PRO A 403 22.42 17.54 -38.66
CA PRO A 403 23.23 18.53 -37.97
C PRO A 403 22.49 18.98 -36.71
N LEU A 404 23.07 18.69 -35.55
CA LEU A 404 22.53 19.19 -34.29
C LEU A 404 22.81 20.70 -34.21
N PRO A 405 21.81 21.53 -33.89
CA PRO A 405 22.04 22.94 -33.57
C PRO A 405 23.09 23.03 -32.46
N TYR A 406 24.05 23.94 -32.58
CA TYR A 406 25.12 24.20 -31.60
C TYR A 406 26.23 23.14 -31.48
N ALA A 407 26.24 22.13 -32.35
CA ALA A 407 27.35 21.18 -32.48
C ALA A 407 28.26 21.58 -33.64
N TYR A 408 29.47 22.09 -33.36
CA TYR A 408 30.46 22.37 -34.41
C TYR A 408 31.15 21.08 -34.86
N GLN A 409 31.21 20.84 -36.18
CA GLN A 409 32.03 19.78 -36.77
C GLN A 409 33.50 20.17 -36.62
N LEU A 410 34.30 19.37 -35.90
CA LEU A 410 35.76 19.53 -35.87
C LEU A 410 36.31 19.27 -37.28
N GLN A 411 36.61 20.34 -38.03
CA GLN A 411 37.52 20.21 -39.16
C GLN A 411 38.89 20.83 -38.88
N ASP A 412 39.04 21.80 -37.97
CA ASP A 412 40.35 22.36 -37.63
C ASP A 412 40.37 22.82 -36.16
N ALA A 413 41.18 22.16 -35.32
CA ALA A 413 41.37 22.54 -33.93
C ALA A 413 42.43 23.65 -33.82
N PRO A 414 42.13 24.85 -33.28
CA PRO A 414 43.15 25.72 -32.74
C PRO A 414 43.48 25.27 -31.31
N HIS A 415 44.77 25.25 -31.01
CA HIS A 415 45.32 24.92 -29.71
C HIS A 415 44.75 25.80 -28.59
N GLY A 416 44.10 25.17 -27.61
CA GLY A 416 43.81 25.77 -26.31
C GLY A 416 42.32 25.96 -26.04
N ALA A 417 41.66 24.95 -25.49
CA ALA A 417 40.44 25.15 -24.70
C ALA A 417 40.24 23.93 -23.80
N SER A 418 40.27 24.15 -22.49
CA SER A 418 40.02 23.18 -21.42
C SER A 418 38.53 23.05 -21.07
N ALA A 419 37.62 23.37 -21.99
CA ALA A 419 36.17 23.46 -21.74
C ALA A 419 35.34 22.45 -22.57
N TRP A 420 35.83 21.22 -22.73
CA TRP A 420 35.12 20.17 -23.48
C TRP A 420 34.43 19.23 -22.49
N ARG A 421 33.09 19.25 -22.44
CA ARG A 421 32.30 18.32 -21.61
C ARG A 421 31.25 17.62 -22.48
N GLY A 422 31.35 16.28 -22.59
CA GLY A 422 30.40 15.42 -23.30
C GLY A 422 30.70 15.26 -24.79
N SER A 423 30.72 14.00 -25.26
CA SER A 423 30.79 13.64 -26.68
C SER A 423 29.53 12.86 -27.04
N THR A 424 28.79 13.32 -28.05
CA THR A 424 27.67 12.60 -28.66
C THR A 424 28.02 12.34 -30.12
N GLY A 425 28.63 11.19 -30.39
CA GLY A 425 29.12 10.85 -31.73
C GLY A 425 30.38 11.64 -32.11
N GLN A 426 30.41 12.18 -33.34
CA GLN A 426 31.54 12.93 -33.90
C GLN A 426 31.59 14.42 -33.49
N THR A 427 30.69 14.87 -32.60
CA THR A 427 30.58 16.28 -32.22
C THR A 427 30.75 16.50 -30.73
N SER A 428 31.29 17.67 -30.41
CA SER A 428 31.51 18.19 -29.06
C SER A 428 30.62 19.40 -28.82
N ILE A 429 30.04 19.49 -27.63
CA ILE A 429 29.25 20.64 -27.22
C ILE A 429 30.20 21.69 -26.64
N PHE A 430 30.17 22.90 -27.18
CA PHE A 430 30.89 24.05 -26.63
C PHE A 430 29.97 24.75 -25.63
N PHE A 431 30.36 24.76 -24.36
CA PHE A 431 29.71 25.56 -23.33
C PHE A 431 30.57 26.81 -23.13
N GLU A 432 29.99 27.99 -23.37
CA GLU A 432 30.63 29.27 -23.06
C GLU A 432 30.12 29.68 -21.68
N PRO A 433 30.93 29.59 -20.61
CA PRO A 433 30.50 30.01 -19.28
C PRO A 433 30.18 31.51 -19.33
N GLU A 434 29.01 31.88 -18.81
CA GLU A 434 28.68 33.30 -18.67
C GLU A 434 29.62 33.92 -17.64
N ARG A 435 30.04 35.17 -17.87
CA ARG A 435 30.96 35.90 -16.97
C ARG A 435 30.40 36.18 -15.57
N GLU A 436 29.13 35.85 -15.35
CA GLU A 436 28.39 36.01 -14.10
C GLU A 436 28.15 34.65 -13.40
N ASP A 437 28.57 33.54 -14.02
CA ASP A 437 28.54 32.19 -13.46
C ASP A 437 29.86 31.96 -12.70
N ASP A 438 30.05 32.79 -11.67
CA ASP A 438 31.11 32.58 -10.69
C ASP A 438 30.75 31.29 -9.94
N GLU A 439 31.59 30.25 -10.04
CA GLU A 439 31.44 29.07 -9.18
C GLU A 439 31.54 29.59 -7.73
N ASP A 440 30.40 29.67 -7.02
CA ASP A 440 30.36 30.07 -5.61
C ASP A 440 31.24 29.09 -4.81
N ASP A 441 32.47 29.49 -4.52
CA ASP A 441 33.43 28.76 -3.67
C ASP A 441 32.99 28.73 -2.19
N GLU A 442 31.84 29.33 -1.85
CA GLU A 442 31.22 29.23 -0.53
C GLU A 442 30.55 27.86 -0.39
N ASP A 443 31.30 26.91 0.19
CA ASP A 443 30.74 25.62 0.62
C ASP A 443 29.58 25.90 1.59
N PRO A 444 28.33 25.48 1.30
CA PRO A 444 27.17 25.74 2.15
C PRO A 444 27.22 25.00 3.50
N ASP A 445 28.30 24.25 3.73
CA ASP A 445 28.58 23.49 4.93
C ASP A 445 29.39 24.30 5.97
N ASP A 446 30.03 25.41 5.59
CA ASP A 446 30.87 26.24 6.48
C ASP A 446 30.04 27.12 7.46
N ASP A 447 28.74 27.27 7.22
CA ASP A 447 27.82 28.07 8.06
C ASP A 447 27.13 27.24 9.17
N LEU A 448 27.39 25.94 9.25
CA LEU A 448 26.61 25.00 10.09
C LEU A 448 27.13 24.83 11.52
N ASP A 449 28.17 25.55 11.93
CA ASP A 449 28.70 25.56 13.31
C ASP A 449 28.20 26.78 14.12
N LEU A 450 26.92 26.81 14.51
CA LEU A 450 26.36 27.74 15.50
C LEU A 450 25.49 27.05 16.56
#